data_AF-C5LG14-F1
#
_entry.id   AF-C5LG14-F1
#
_cell.length_a   1.000
_cell.length_b   1.000
_cell.length_c   1.000
_cell.angle_alpha   90.00
_cell.angle_beta   90.00
_cell.angle_gamma   90.00
#
_symmetry.space_group_name_H-M   'P 1'
#
loop_
_entity.id
_entity.type
_entity.pdbx_description
1 polymer ?
#
loop_
_entity_poly.entity_id
_entity_poly.type
_entity_poly.pdbx_seq_one_letter_code
_entity_poly.pdbx_strand_id
1 'polypeptide(L)'
;MAVALLVGSALTPCDSGTFCEESAVEGVEGKWHPHFGEPVDGLKTYKIAQVAEHNKEGSTVWVTFKQGVYDITEFVAKHPGGKDKILMAAGGAVDEFWRLYRQHLQLPEISFMLEEMRIGNLDPEEYAQANLESVKSLGWNPGAISNAIWTGPRLREVLQYVYGDMGVPDEVTTDGHVQFWGRDGDGQHNYGASVPAPKVFSDNGDVILALEMNGEPLPIDHGWPVRVLVPGSAGARNVKWLSRVCLELEESPSFWQKNDYKFLQVSFEHSEDNAEDAEALQMIRTSLYAKGEVAGSNPGNGILTRFMYAYSGGGRRVKEVDVSIDGGKTWSQAMMEGHPEVRHDRNWSWVLWSAVISIPPGLINVGTPEEEEEVEIIVRAFDDANNTQPERSATIWNVRGLVNNSWHKVKVRVSREM
;
A
#
# COMPACT_ATOMS: atom_id res chain seq x y z
N MET A 1 -2.92 -24.99 2.21
CA MET A 1 -3.19 -23.68 2.86
C MET A 1 -2.44 -22.62 2.09
N ALA A 2 -3.07 -21.48 1.84
CA ALA A 2 -2.42 -20.35 1.19
C ALA A 2 -2.95 -19.04 1.74
N VAL A 3 -2.06 -18.06 1.85
CA VAL A 3 -2.38 -16.69 2.18
C VAL A 3 -3.02 -16.02 0.97
N ALA A 4 -4.16 -15.40 1.19
CA ALA A 4 -4.70 -14.40 0.28
C ALA A 4 -4.47 -13.03 0.94
N LEU A 5 -3.59 -12.20 0.37
CA LEU A 5 -3.56 -10.79 0.73
C LEU A 5 -4.76 -10.09 0.09
N LEU A 6 -5.37 -9.16 0.81
CA LEU A 6 -6.35 -8.24 0.25
C LEU A 6 -5.59 -6.96 -0.08
N VAL A 7 -5.15 -6.83 -1.33
CA VAL A 7 -4.63 -5.55 -1.84
C VAL A 7 -5.80 -4.86 -2.52
N GLY A 8 -6.56 -4.05 -1.79
CA GLY A 8 -7.76 -3.44 -2.36
C GLY A 8 -7.47 -2.18 -3.18
N SER A 9 -8.19 -2.03 -4.30
CA SER A 9 -8.76 -0.76 -4.73
C SER A 9 -10.16 -1.01 -5.28
N ALA A 10 -11.10 -0.12 -4.95
CA ALA A 10 -12.35 0.05 -5.67
C ALA A 10 -12.70 1.54 -5.59
N LEU A 11 -12.90 2.19 -6.74
CA LEU A 11 -13.98 3.14 -7.05
C LEU A 11 -13.88 3.52 -8.55
N THR A 12 -15.01 3.37 -9.25
CA THR A 12 -15.29 3.80 -10.62
C THR A 12 -15.59 5.31 -10.68
N PRO A 13 -15.26 6.04 -11.76
CA PRO A 13 -15.78 7.40 -11.99
C PRO A 13 -17.06 7.38 -12.83
N CYS A 14 -18.01 8.25 -12.50
CA CYS A 14 -19.19 8.57 -13.31
C CYS A 14 -19.20 10.06 -13.68
N ASP A 15 -19.14 10.28 -14.99
CA ASP A 15 -19.66 11.33 -15.88
C ASP A 15 -19.67 12.84 -15.61
N SER A 16 -19.02 13.51 -16.57
CA SER A 16 -19.51 14.59 -17.46
C SER A 16 -19.64 16.03 -16.96
N GLY A 17 -19.03 16.95 -17.73
CA GLY A 17 -19.25 18.40 -17.62
C GLY A 17 -18.35 19.20 -18.55
N THR A 18 -18.92 19.67 -19.65
CA THR A 18 -18.39 20.56 -20.71
C THR A 18 -17.56 21.75 -20.22
N PHE A 19 -16.45 22.02 -20.91
CA PHE A 19 -15.61 23.22 -20.73
C PHE A 19 -16.13 24.41 -21.54
N CYS A 20 -16.22 25.57 -20.89
CA CYS A 20 -16.35 26.88 -21.54
C CYS A 20 -14.95 27.51 -21.68
N GLU A 21 -14.73 28.21 -22.79
CA GLU A 21 -13.48 28.84 -23.22
C GLU A 21 -13.06 30.10 -22.44
N GLU A 22 -11.73 30.21 -22.33
CA GLU A 22 -10.86 31.41 -22.38
C GLU A 22 -10.80 32.45 -21.25
N SER A 23 -9.61 32.52 -20.63
CA SER A 23 -8.74 33.72 -20.70
C SER A 23 -7.27 33.31 -20.51
N ALA A 24 -6.49 33.27 -21.59
CA ALA A 24 -5.05 32.99 -21.54
C ALA A 24 -4.27 34.24 -21.11
N VAL A 25 -3.29 34.06 -20.22
CA VAL A 25 -2.29 35.09 -19.88
C VAL A 25 -1.20 35.04 -20.96
N GLU A 26 -1.03 36.11 -21.74
CA GLU A 26 -0.01 36.17 -22.80
C GLU A 26 1.41 36.02 -22.23
N GLY A 27 2.18 35.06 -22.75
CA GLY A 27 3.65 35.02 -22.61
C GLY A 27 4.29 33.74 -22.07
N VAL A 28 3.54 32.68 -21.74
CA VAL A 28 4.10 31.44 -21.17
C VAL A 28 3.98 30.29 -22.17
N GLU A 29 4.95 30.11 -23.07
CA GLU A 29 4.99 28.93 -23.95
C GLU A 29 5.34 27.66 -23.15
N GLY A 30 4.32 26.90 -22.74
CA GLY A 30 4.37 25.46 -22.43
C GLY A 30 5.28 24.98 -21.29
N LYS A 31 5.94 25.87 -20.54
CA LYS A 31 6.87 25.52 -19.46
C LYS A 31 6.25 25.83 -18.10
N TRP A 32 6.45 24.95 -17.12
CA TRP A 32 6.03 25.12 -15.73
C TRP A 32 6.94 26.09 -14.96
N HIS A 33 6.42 26.73 -13.90
CA HIS A 33 7.24 27.56 -13.00
C HIS A 33 8.36 26.71 -12.35
N PRO A 34 9.62 27.17 -12.33
CA PRO A 34 10.77 26.34 -11.92
C PRO A 34 10.75 25.89 -10.46
N HIS A 35 9.97 26.56 -9.60
CA HIS A 35 9.83 26.23 -8.18
C HIS A 35 8.42 25.74 -7.81
N PHE A 36 7.63 25.27 -8.79
CA PHE A 36 6.22 24.96 -8.60
C PHE A 36 5.96 23.94 -7.48
N GLY A 37 5.48 24.45 -6.34
CA GLY A 37 5.25 23.69 -5.11
C GLY A 37 6.52 23.19 -4.39
N GLU A 38 7.71 23.45 -4.93
CA GLU A 38 8.98 23.10 -4.28
C GLU A 38 9.35 24.16 -3.22
N PRO A 39 10.18 23.82 -2.21
CA PRO A 39 10.64 24.80 -1.23
C PRO A 39 11.54 25.85 -1.91
N VAL A 40 11.36 27.12 -1.54
CA VAL A 40 12.16 28.25 -2.05
C VAL A 40 13.04 28.80 -0.94
N ASP A 41 14.35 28.82 -1.18
CA ASP A 41 15.34 29.30 -0.21
C ASP A 41 15.09 30.77 0.19
N GLY A 42 15.28 31.07 1.48
CA GLY A 42 15.14 32.42 2.02
C GLY A 42 13.70 32.87 2.31
N LEU A 43 12.68 32.07 1.96
CA LEU A 43 11.31 32.33 2.40
C LEU A 43 11.03 31.78 3.80
N LYS A 44 10.01 32.36 4.45
CA LYS A 44 9.59 31.97 5.80
C LYS A 44 9.00 30.56 5.80
N THR A 45 9.31 29.79 6.84
CA THR A 45 8.71 28.48 7.10
C THR A 45 7.48 28.61 7.98
N TYR A 46 6.42 27.86 7.66
CA TYR A 46 5.16 27.79 8.39
C TYR A 46 4.83 26.35 8.77
N LYS A 47 4.21 26.18 9.93
CA LYS A 47 3.60 24.91 10.36
C LYS A 47 2.19 24.75 9.79
N ILE A 48 1.70 23.52 9.67
CA ILE A 48 0.33 23.21 9.19
C ILE A 48 -0.72 23.94 10.03
N ALA A 49 -0.55 23.96 11.36
CA ALA A 49 -1.48 24.63 12.26
C ALA A 49 -1.57 26.15 12.00
N GLN A 50 -0.47 26.78 11.60
CA GLN A 50 -0.46 28.21 11.27
C GLN A 50 -1.21 28.50 9.98
N VAL A 51 -1.08 27.63 8.97
CA VAL A 51 -1.87 27.76 7.73
C VAL A 51 -3.36 27.56 8.01
N ALA A 52 -3.72 26.61 8.87
CA ALA A 52 -5.09 26.30 9.23
C ALA A 52 -5.84 27.45 9.94
N GLU A 53 -5.13 28.42 10.53
CA GLU A 53 -5.73 29.62 11.14
C GLU A 53 -6.32 30.57 10.07
N HIS A 54 -5.90 30.44 8.81
CA HIS A 54 -6.28 31.31 7.68
C HIS A 54 -7.35 30.64 6.80
N ASN A 55 -8.49 30.30 7.40
CA ASN A 55 -9.51 29.44 6.78
C ASN A 55 -10.93 30.05 6.66
N LYS A 56 -11.10 31.37 6.86
CA LYS A 56 -12.43 32.02 6.87
C LYS A 56 -12.59 33.05 5.76
N GLU A 57 -13.79 33.07 5.18
CA GLU A 57 -14.22 34.11 4.24
C GLU A 57 -14.30 35.46 4.97
N GLY A 58 -13.60 36.48 4.46
CA GLY A 58 -13.50 37.81 5.08
C GLY A 58 -12.27 38.02 5.99
N SER A 59 -11.44 36.99 6.17
CA SER A 59 -10.07 37.11 6.70
C SER A 59 -9.05 36.73 5.62
N THR A 60 -7.78 36.64 5.98
CA THR A 60 -6.77 36.02 5.11
C THR A 60 -7.11 34.54 4.89
N VAL A 61 -6.94 34.08 3.65
CA VAL A 61 -7.21 32.71 3.19
C VAL A 61 -5.92 32.14 2.64
N TRP A 62 -5.35 31.17 3.34
CA TRP A 62 -4.12 30.51 2.92
C TRP A 62 -4.39 29.08 2.47
N VAL A 63 -3.54 28.58 1.59
CA VAL A 63 -3.55 27.19 1.14
C VAL A 63 -2.12 26.67 1.01
N THR A 64 -1.96 25.35 0.95
CA THR A 64 -0.69 24.73 0.59
C THR A 64 -0.80 23.94 -0.70
N PHE A 65 0.27 23.91 -1.48
CA PHE A 65 0.44 23.01 -2.63
C PHE A 65 1.85 22.44 -2.55
N LYS A 66 1.98 21.12 -2.42
CA LYS A 66 3.24 20.47 -2.01
C LYS A 66 3.82 21.19 -0.77
N GLN A 67 5.04 21.75 -0.87
CA GLN A 67 5.72 22.47 0.20
C GLN A 67 5.52 23.99 0.15
N GLY A 68 4.82 24.53 -0.85
CA GLY A 68 4.54 25.96 -0.90
C GLY A 68 3.35 26.36 -0.04
N VAL A 69 3.43 27.54 0.58
CA VAL A 69 2.34 28.19 1.31
C VAL A 69 1.94 29.46 0.57
N TYR A 70 0.66 29.62 0.29
CA TYR A 70 0.14 30.66 -0.59
C TYR A 70 -0.98 31.43 0.08
N ASP A 71 -0.95 32.76 -0.04
CA ASP A 71 -2.05 33.62 0.36
C ASP A 71 -2.94 33.91 -0.86
N ILE A 72 -4.09 33.24 -0.91
CA ILE A 72 -5.02 33.34 -2.04
C ILE A 72 -6.18 34.30 -1.76
N THR A 73 -6.08 35.13 -0.72
CA THR A 73 -7.20 35.98 -0.25
C THR A 73 -7.81 36.81 -1.38
N GLU A 74 -6.97 37.47 -2.18
CA GLU A 74 -7.43 38.31 -3.30
C GLU A 74 -7.89 37.51 -4.52
N PHE A 75 -7.51 36.23 -4.60
CA PHE A 75 -7.84 35.34 -5.71
C PHE A 75 -9.17 34.61 -5.51
N VAL A 76 -9.64 34.42 -4.28
CA VAL A 76 -10.91 33.74 -3.98
C VAL A 76 -12.08 34.27 -4.83
N ALA A 77 -12.19 35.60 -4.96
CA ALA A 77 -13.26 36.23 -5.74
C ALA A 77 -13.07 36.13 -7.26
N LYS A 78 -11.85 35.87 -7.72
CA LYS A 78 -11.46 35.77 -9.13
C LYS A 78 -11.41 34.32 -9.62
N HIS A 79 -11.54 33.34 -8.72
CA HIS A 79 -11.44 31.93 -9.06
C HIS A 79 -12.55 31.50 -10.06
N PRO A 80 -12.21 30.98 -11.26
CA PRO A 80 -13.17 30.64 -12.31
C PRO A 80 -14.25 29.62 -11.90
N GLY A 81 -13.95 28.73 -10.96
CA GLY A 81 -14.90 27.76 -10.40
C GLY A 81 -15.84 28.32 -9.33
N GLY A 82 -15.80 29.63 -9.09
CA GLY A 82 -16.54 30.32 -8.03
C GLY A 82 -15.86 30.18 -6.66
N LYS A 83 -16.25 31.09 -5.75
CA LYS A 83 -15.70 31.18 -4.39
C LYS A 83 -16.01 29.94 -3.52
N ASP A 84 -17.16 29.32 -3.72
CA ASP A 84 -17.62 28.20 -2.88
C ASP A 84 -16.73 26.97 -3.01
N LYS A 85 -16.12 26.76 -4.19
CA LYS A 85 -15.25 25.61 -4.45
C LYS A 85 -13.84 25.81 -3.92
N ILE A 86 -13.27 26.99 -4.11
CA ILE A 86 -11.90 27.29 -3.66
C ILE A 86 -11.82 27.40 -2.13
N LEU A 87 -12.88 27.93 -1.48
CA LEU A 87 -12.94 28.01 -0.02
C LEU A 87 -13.01 26.65 0.68
N MET A 88 -13.31 25.56 -0.05
CA MET A 88 -13.21 24.20 0.52
C MET A 88 -11.77 23.82 0.88
N ALA A 89 -10.77 24.45 0.25
CA ALA A 89 -9.37 24.21 0.52
C ALA A 89 -8.77 25.21 1.53
N ALA A 90 -9.56 26.16 2.05
CA ALA A 90 -9.08 27.22 2.92
C ALA A 90 -8.42 26.65 4.20
N GLY A 91 -7.20 27.08 4.47
CA GLY A 91 -6.37 26.61 5.57
C GLY A 91 -5.78 25.21 5.39
N GLY A 92 -5.84 24.63 4.19
CA GLY A 92 -5.40 23.26 3.92
C GLY A 92 -4.71 23.08 2.56
N ALA A 93 -4.42 21.82 2.25
CA ALA A 93 -3.73 21.45 1.01
C ALA A 93 -4.68 21.39 -0.19
N VAL A 94 -4.29 22.02 -1.31
CA VAL A 94 -5.03 21.97 -2.57
C VAL A 94 -4.72 20.72 -3.40
N ASP A 95 -3.68 19.97 -3.04
CA ASP A 95 -3.20 18.78 -3.77
C ASP A 95 -4.33 17.78 -4.07
N GLU A 96 -5.21 17.53 -3.10
CA GLU A 96 -6.36 16.63 -3.28
C GLU A 96 -7.45 17.20 -4.19
N PHE A 97 -7.69 18.51 -4.12
CA PHE A 97 -8.65 19.18 -4.99
C PHE A 97 -8.16 19.24 -6.42
N TRP A 98 -6.87 19.50 -6.65
CA TRP A 98 -6.26 19.53 -7.97
C TRP A 98 -6.14 18.15 -8.61
N ARG A 99 -6.11 17.08 -7.80
CA ARG A 99 -6.28 15.70 -8.28
C ARG A 99 -7.69 15.43 -8.82
N LEU A 100 -8.73 16.01 -8.23
CA LEU A 100 -10.12 15.88 -8.68
C LEU A 100 -10.43 16.84 -9.85
N TYR A 101 -9.91 18.05 -9.80
CA TYR A 101 -10.06 19.09 -10.82
C TYR A 101 -8.73 19.26 -11.57
N ARG A 102 -8.41 18.26 -12.41
CA ARG A 102 -7.13 18.09 -13.13
C ARG A 102 -6.73 19.29 -14.00
N GLN A 103 -7.65 20.19 -14.30
CA GLN A 103 -7.40 21.39 -15.10
C GLN A 103 -6.30 22.28 -14.49
N HIS A 104 -6.22 22.30 -13.15
CA HIS A 104 -5.18 23.02 -12.41
C HIS A 104 -3.76 22.48 -12.68
N LEU A 105 -3.65 21.25 -13.20
CA LEU A 105 -2.40 20.57 -13.54
C LEU A 105 -2.20 20.41 -15.05
N GLN A 106 -3.06 21.02 -15.88
CA GLN A 106 -2.99 20.92 -17.34
C GLN A 106 -2.52 22.22 -18.01
N LEU A 107 -2.61 23.35 -17.29
CA LEU A 107 -2.28 24.67 -17.79
C LEU A 107 -1.05 25.21 -17.02
N PRO A 108 0.14 25.29 -17.66
CA PRO A 108 1.34 25.81 -17.02
C PRO A 108 1.17 27.20 -16.41
N GLU A 109 0.28 28.04 -16.95
CA GLU A 109 -0.05 29.38 -16.47
C GLU A 109 -0.52 29.38 -15.01
N ILE A 110 -1.20 28.31 -14.59
CA ILE A 110 -1.69 28.14 -13.21
C ILE A 110 -0.51 28.03 -12.23
N SER A 111 0.61 27.45 -12.67
CA SER A 111 1.82 27.38 -11.83
C SER A 111 2.43 28.75 -11.57
N PHE A 112 2.47 29.64 -12.56
CA PHE A 112 2.96 31.01 -12.35
C PHE A 112 2.00 31.81 -11.50
N MET A 113 0.70 31.72 -11.77
CA MET A 113 -0.33 32.40 -11.00
C MET A 113 -0.32 32.00 -9.52
N LEU A 114 -0.19 30.69 -9.24
CA LEU A 114 -0.09 30.22 -7.86
C LEU A 114 1.18 30.75 -7.19
N GLU A 115 2.32 30.70 -7.89
CA GLU A 115 3.62 31.10 -7.35
C GLU A 115 3.74 32.61 -7.10
N GLU A 116 3.00 33.46 -7.83
CA GLU A 116 2.86 34.88 -7.51
C GLU A 116 2.23 35.13 -6.13
N MET A 117 1.43 34.17 -5.63
CA MET A 117 0.75 34.24 -4.33
C MET A 117 1.55 33.58 -3.19
N ARG A 118 2.79 33.13 -3.45
CA ARG A 118 3.61 32.43 -2.46
C ARG A 118 4.05 33.37 -1.33
N ILE A 119 3.84 32.93 -0.10
CA ILE A 119 4.26 33.64 1.13
C ILE A 119 5.30 32.87 1.94
N GLY A 120 5.52 31.59 1.63
CA GLY A 120 6.55 30.79 2.28
C GLY A 120 6.55 29.31 1.94
N ASN A 121 7.22 28.55 2.80
CA ASN A 121 7.34 27.09 2.72
C ASN A 121 6.66 26.44 3.92
N LEU A 122 6.18 25.21 3.75
CA LEU A 122 5.71 24.37 4.84
C LEU A 122 6.91 23.76 5.57
N ASP A 123 6.77 23.50 6.87
CA ASP A 123 7.77 22.81 7.67
C ASP A 123 8.09 21.43 7.07
N PRO A 124 9.37 21.11 6.74
CA PRO A 124 9.72 19.87 6.07
C PRO A 124 9.37 18.60 6.84
N GLU A 125 9.43 18.62 8.18
CA GLU A 125 9.10 17.46 9.01
C GLU A 125 7.58 17.24 9.03
N GLU A 126 6.80 18.31 9.17
CA GLU A 126 5.34 18.23 9.12
C GLU A 126 4.83 17.88 7.72
N TYR A 127 5.47 18.38 6.65
CA TYR A 127 5.17 17.98 5.28
C TYR A 127 5.43 16.49 5.05
N ALA A 128 6.57 15.97 5.53
CA ALA A 128 6.89 14.54 5.44
C ALA A 128 5.87 13.69 6.22
N GLN A 129 5.48 14.12 7.41
CA GLN A 129 4.47 13.44 8.23
C GLN A 129 3.08 13.47 7.58
N ALA A 130 2.63 14.63 7.09
CA ALA A 130 1.34 14.76 6.41
C ALA A 130 1.28 13.95 5.12
N ASN A 131 2.38 13.83 4.38
CA ASN A 131 2.46 12.96 3.20
C ASN A 131 2.50 11.46 3.51
N LEU A 132 2.92 11.07 4.71
CA LEU A 132 2.73 9.70 5.20
C LEU A 132 1.25 9.41 5.46
N GLU A 133 0.49 10.41 5.91
CA GLU A 133 -0.94 10.32 6.23
C GLU A 133 -1.85 10.50 4.99
N SER A 134 -1.40 11.22 3.95
CA SER A 134 -2.18 11.58 2.76
C SER A 134 -2.10 10.59 1.60
N VAL A 135 -1.45 9.43 1.79
CA VAL A 135 -1.40 8.38 0.77
C VAL A 135 -2.82 7.91 0.45
N LYS A 136 -3.22 8.00 -0.84
CA LYS A 136 -4.44 7.36 -1.35
C LYS A 136 -4.32 5.84 -1.27
N SER A 137 -4.61 5.32 -0.08
CA SER A 137 -4.81 3.91 0.21
C SER A 137 -6.11 3.81 1.01
N LEU A 138 -6.71 2.61 1.07
CA LEU A 138 -7.93 2.38 1.87
C LEU A 138 -7.69 2.49 3.40
N GLY A 139 -6.59 3.11 3.84
CA GLY A 139 -6.21 3.18 5.25
C GLY A 139 -5.98 1.80 5.84
N TRP A 140 -5.44 0.87 5.05
CA TRP A 140 -5.29 -0.52 5.46
C TRP A 140 -4.42 -0.61 6.70
N ASN A 141 -5.02 -1.10 7.79
CA ASN A 141 -4.27 -1.61 8.91
C ASN A 141 -3.58 -2.94 8.52
N PRO A 142 -2.66 -3.46 9.34
CA PRO A 142 -1.98 -4.74 9.07
C PRO A 142 -2.89 -5.98 8.97
N GLY A 143 -4.22 -5.83 9.07
CA GLY A 143 -5.20 -6.88 8.82
C GLY A 143 -5.52 -7.15 7.36
N ALA A 144 -4.88 -6.48 6.39
CA ALA A 144 -5.09 -6.69 4.94
C ALA A 144 -4.48 -8.01 4.40
N ILE A 145 -4.60 -9.07 5.18
CA ILE A 145 -4.05 -10.40 4.94
C ILE A 145 -4.92 -11.44 5.64
N SER A 146 -5.09 -12.60 5.04
CA SER A 146 -5.78 -13.73 5.67
C SER A 146 -5.23 -15.04 5.13
N ASN A 147 -5.35 -16.11 5.92
CA ASN A 147 -4.91 -17.44 5.55
C ASN A 147 -6.09 -18.42 5.56
N ALA A 148 -6.21 -19.23 4.50
CA ALA A 148 -7.28 -20.21 4.37
C ALA A 148 -6.81 -21.49 3.68
N ILE A 149 -7.62 -22.55 3.82
CA ILE A 149 -7.52 -23.75 3.00
C ILE A 149 -8.36 -23.50 1.75
N TRP A 150 -7.77 -23.68 0.58
CA TRP A 150 -8.46 -23.50 -0.70
C TRP A 150 -8.45 -24.81 -1.46
N THR A 151 -9.59 -25.18 -2.04
CA THR A 151 -9.74 -26.42 -2.80
C THR A 151 -10.28 -26.12 -4.20
N GLY A 152 -9.71 -26.77 -5.19
CA GLY A 152 -10.13 -26.67 -6.59
C GLY A 152 -9.10 -27.30 -7.53
N PRO A 153 -9.45 -27.48 -8.82
CA PRO A 153 -8.52 -28.05 -9.80
C PRO A 153 -7.32 -27.14 -10.04
N ARG A 154 -6.16 -27.76 -10.31
CA ARG A 154 -4.96 -27.03 -10.74
C ARG A 154 -5.20 -26.41 -12.09
N LEU A 155 -4.90 -25.12 -12.24
CA LEU A 155 -5.15 -24.39 -13.48
C LEU A 155 -4.40 -25.01 -14.66
N ARG A 156 -3.16 -25.48 -14.44
CA ARG A 156 -2.37 -26.19 -15.46
C ARG A 156 -3.10 -27.41 -16.02
N GLU A 157 -3.80 -28.17 -15.16
CA GLU A 157 -4.48 -29.41 -15.54
C GLU A 157 -5.78 -29.09 -16.29
N VAL A 158 -6.47 -28.03 -15.88
CA VAL A 158 -7.63 -27.50 -16.62
C VAL A 158 -7.21 -27.05 -18.02
N LEU A 159 -6.12 -26.30 -18.14
CA LEU A 159 -5.60 -25.84 -19.44
C LEU A 159 -5.15 -27.03 -20.30
N GLN A 160 -4.38 -27.97 -19.76
CA GLN A 160 -4.00 -29.20 -20.48
C GLN A 160 -5.22 -29.99 -20.96
N TYR A 161 -6.27 -30.09 -20.15
CA TYR A 161 -7.51 -30.75 -20.55
C TYR A 161 -8.22 -30.01 -21.70
N VAL A 162 -8.28 -28.68 -21.65
CA VAL A 162 -8.92 -27.85 -22.69
C VAL A 162 -8.19 -27.94 -24.03
N TYR A 163 -6.85 -27.92 -24.01
CA TYR A 163 -6.05 -28.05 -25.24
C TYR A 163 -5.96 -29.50 -25.74
N GLY A 164 -6.17 -30.49 -24.87
CA GLY A 164 -6.19 -31.91 -25.23
C GLY A 164 -4.95 -32.33 -26.01
N ASP A 165 -5.15 -33.05 -27.11
CA ASP A 165 -4.07 -33.57 -27.96
C ASP A 165 -3.27 -32.49 -28.70
N MET A 166 -3.81 -31.26 -28.81
CA MET A 166 -3.07 -30.15 -29.40
C MET A 166 -1.88 -29.73 -28.54
N GLY A 167 -1.94 -30.00 -27.23
CA GLY A 167 -1.01 -29.45 -26.25
C GLY A 167 -1.17 -27.94 -26.06
N VAL A 168 -0.70 -27.44 -24.93
CA VAL A 168 -0.63 -25.99 -24.71
C VAL A 168 0.58 -25.46 -25.49
N PRO A 169 0.49 -24.33 -26.20
CA PRO A 169 1.62 -23.79 -26.98
C PRO A 169 2.86 -23.53 -26.11
N ASP A 170 3.99 -24.19 -26.44
CA ASP A 170 5.23 -24.14 -25.66
C ASP A 170 5.75 -22.71 -25.45
N GLU A 171 5.70 -21.88 -26.50
CA GLU A 171 6.10 -20.47 -26.47
C GLU A 171 5.33 -19.70 -25.39
N VAL A 172 4.01 -19.88 -25.34
CA VAL A 172 3.18 -19.22 -24.34
C VAL A 172 3.44 -19.78 -22.94
N THR A 173 3.73 -21.08 -22.80
CA THR A 173 4.06 -21.66 -21.48
C THR A 173 5.41 -21.20 -20.92
N THR A 174 6.33 -20.81 -21.80
CA THR A 174 7.71 -20.43 -21.44
C THR A 174 7.85 -18.94 -21.20
N ASP A 175 7.32 -18.12 -22.11
CA ASP A 175 7.56 -16.67 -22.11
C ASP A 175 6.27 -15.84 -22.01
N GLY A 176 5.11 -16.48 -22.08
CA GLY A 176 3.82 -15.81 -22.05
C GLY A 176 3.25 -15.59 -20.65
N HIS A 177 1.98 -15.20 -20.65
CA HIS A 177 1.18 -14.87 -19.48
C HIS A 177 -0.17 -15.60 -19.51
N VAL A 178 -0.69 -15.87 -18.31
CA VAL A 178 -2.09 -16.28 -18.13
C VAL A 178 -2.87 -15.09 -17.60
N GLN A 179 -3.80 -14.59 -18.41
CA GLN A 179 -4.67 -13.46 -18.07
C GLN A 179 -5.99 -13.97 -17.50
N PHE A 180 -6.49 -13.28 -16.49
CA PHE A 180 -7.71 -13.59 -15.75
C PHE A 180 -8.64 -12.40 -15.78
N TRP A 181 -9.93 -12.64 -16.00
CA TRP A 181 -10.97 -11.61 -15.99
C TRP A 181 -12.11 -11.98 -15.06
N GLY A 182 -12.53 -11.02 -14.23
CA GLY A 182 -13.67 -11.14 -13.33
C GLY A 182 -15.00 -10.86 -14.04
N ARG A 183 -16.09 -10.88 -13.27
CA ARG A 183 -17.47 -10.58 -13.71
C ARG A 183 -18.08 -9.41 -12.95
N ASP A 184 -17.24 -8.51 -12.47
CA ASP A 184 -17.57 -7.39 -11.60
C ASP A 184 -17.78 -6.06 -12.34
N GLY A 185 -17.82 -6.09 -13.68
CA GLY A 185 -18.10 -4.93 -14.53
C GLY A 185 -19.10 -5.22 -15.66
N ASP A 186 -19.13 -4.35 -16.65
CA ASP A 186 -20.01 -4.39 -17.82
C ASP A 186 -19.47 -5.22 -19.00
N GLY A 187 -18.38 -5.96 -18.80
CA GLY A 187 -17.67 -6.71 -19.84
C GLY A 187 -16.53 -5.95 -20.50
N GLN A 188 -16.56 -4.62 -20.54
CA GLN A 188 -15.46 -3.77 -21.05
C GLN A 188 -14.54 -3.31 -19.92
N HIS A 189 -15.10 -3.14 -18.71
CA HIS A 189 -14.39 -2.60 -17.54
C HIS A 189 -14.26 -3.63 -16.39
N ASN A 190 -14.24 -4.93 -16.71
CA ASN A 190 -14.10 -5.98 -15.69
C ASN A 190 -12.72 -5.95 -15.04
N TYR A 191 -12.65 -6.33 -13.77
CA TYR A 191 -11.38 -6.55 -13.11
C TYR A 191 -10.57 -7.59 -13.86
N GLY A 192 -9.30 -7.28 -14.12
CA GLY A 192 -8.40 -8.18 -14.82
C GLY A 192 -7.00 -8.12 -14.25
N ALA A 193 -6.30 -9.24 -14.29
CA ALA A 193 -4.91 -9.35 -13.90
C ALA A 193 -4.24 -10.48 -14.68
N SER A 194 -2.91 -10.54 -14.67
CA SER A 194 -2.17 -11.66 -15.24
C SER A 194 -0.99 -12.07 -14.38
N VAL A 195 -0.56 -13.31 -14.57
CA VAL A 195 0.69 -13.84 -14.00
C VAL A 195 1.50 -14.51 -15.12
N PRO A 196 2.84 -14.58 -15.00
CA PRO A 196 3.66 -15.31 -15.96
C PRO A 196 3.19 -16.76 -16.10
N ALA A 197 3.11 -17.26 -17.33
CA ALA A 197 2.73 -18.65 -17.60
C ALA A 197 3.66 -19.66 -16.91
N PRO A 198 4.99 -19.43 -16.79
CA PRO A 198 5.85 -20.32 -16.00
C PRO A 198 5.36 -20.54 -14.55
N LYS A 199 4.74 -19.53 -13.92
CA LYS A 199 4.16 -19.68 -12.57
C LYS A 199 2.95 -20.62 -12.58
N VAL A 200 2.15 -20.64 -13.64
CA VAL A 200 0.98 -21.51 -13.78
C VAL A 200 1.40 -22.95 -14.09
N PHE A 201 2.35 -23.13 -15.00
CA PHE A 201 2.75 -24.45 -15.49
C PHE A 201 3.81 -25.15 -14.62
N SER A 202 4.50 -24.42 -13.74
CA SER A 202 5.46 -25.01 -12.78
C SER A 202 4.81 -26.05 -11.86
N ASP A 203 5.52 -27.15 -11.59
CA ASP A 203 5.14 -28.17 -10.60
C ASP A 203 4.96 -27.60 -9.19
N ASN A 204 5.70 -26.55 -8.87
CA ASN A 204 5.64 -25.83 -7.59
C ASN A 204 4.77 -24.57 -7.69
N GLY A 205 4.09 -24.33 -8.81
CA GLY A 205 3.26 -23.16 -9.03
C GLY A 205 2.02 -23.11 -8.12
N ASP A 206 1.38 -24.27 -7.94
CA ASP A 206 0.13 -24.48 -7.18
C ASP A 206 -1.02 -23.50 -7.52
N VAL A 207 -1.05 -23.00 -8.75
CA VAL A 207 -2.14 -22.14 -9.21
C VAL A 207 -3.39 -22.99 -9.40
N ILE A 208 -4.48 -22.61 -8.73
CA ILE A 208 -5.76 -23.33 -8.77
C ILE A 208 -6.91 -22.42 -9.18
N LEU A 209 -7.94 -23.04 -9.76
CA LEU A 209 -9.28 -22.46 -9.83
C LEU A 209 -10.02 -22.90 -8.56
N ALA A 210 -10.01 -22.06 -7.52
CA ALA A 210 -10.63 -22.41 -6.24
C ALA A 210 -12.15 -22.38 -6.35
N LEU A 211 -12.79 -23.40 -5.77
CA LEU A 211 -14.25 -23.58 -5.66
C LEU A 211 -14.70 -23.59 -4.19
N GLU A 212 -13.79 -23.90 -3.27
CA GLU A 212 -14.04 -23.97 -1.83
C GLU A 212 -13.01 -23.16 -1.04
N MET A 213 -13.45 -22.63 0.09
CA MET A 213 -12.65 -21.96 1.11
C MET A 213 -12.98 -22.59 2.47
N ASN A 214 -11.96 -23.14 3.13
CA ASN A 214 -12.06 -23.84 4.42
C ASN A 214 -13.04 -25.03 4.43
N GLY A 215 -13.10 -25.77 3.32
CA GLY A 215 -13.95 -26.96 3.18
C GLY A 215 -15.41 -26.68 2.85
N GLU A 216 -15.79 -25.40 2.71
CA GLU A 216 -17.13 -24.95 2.31
C GLU A 216 -17.08 -24.29 0.93
N PRO A 217 -18.18 -24.26 0.17
CA PRO A 217 -18.26 -23.48 -1.07
C PRO A 217 -17.81 -22.03 -0.85
N LEU A 218 -17.18 -21.44 -1.86
CA LEU A 218 -16.74 -20.03 -1.80
C LEU A 218 -17.88 -19.11 -1.34
N PRO A 219 -17.67 -18.26 -0.33
CA PRO A 219 -18.56 -17.13 -0.08
C PRO A 219 -18.56 -16.15 -1.27
N ILE A 220 -19.67 -15.43 -1.46
CA ILE A 220 -19.82 -14.46 -2.56
C ILE A 220 -18.68 -13.43 -2.56
N ASP A 221 -18.36 -12.86 -1.40
CA ASP A 221 -17.29 -11.86 -1.24
C ASP A 221 -15.90 -12.39 -1.59
N HIS A 222 -15.73 -13.72 -1.54
CA HIS A 222 -14.50 -14.43 -1.88
C HIS A 222 -14.50 -15.02 -3.29
N GLY A 223 -15.49 -14.65 -4.13
CA GLY A 223 -15.44 -14.92 -5.56
C GLY A 223 -16.28 -16.11 -6.02
N TRP A 224 -17.33 -16.49 -5.29
CA TRP A 224 -18.27 -17.51 -5.75
C TRP A 224 -18.74 -17.26 -7.21
N PRO A 225 -18.86 -18.27 -8.07
CA PRO A 225 -18.62 -19.69 -7.80
C PRO A 225 -17.17 -20.13 -7.96
N VAL A 226 -16.31 -19.30 -8.56
CA VAL A 226 -14.92 -19.64 -8.86
C VAL A 226 -14.04 -18.40 -8.83
N ARG A 227 -12.86 -18.56 -8.22
CA ARG A 227 -11.77 -17.58 -8.29
C ARG A 227 -10.49 -18.24 -8.75
N VAL A 228 -9.56 -17.46 -9.29
CA VAL A 228 -8.17 -17.92 -9.37
C VAL A 228 -7.48 -17.69 -8.02
N LEU A 229 -6.66 -18.65 -7.62
CA LEU A 229 -5.72 -18.52 -6.51
C LEU A 229 -4.29 -18.76 -7.03
N VAL A 230 -3.43 -17.77 -6.84
CA VAL A 230 -2.02 -17.77 -7.23
C VAL A 230 -1.17 -17.67 -5.96
N PRO A 231 -0.74 -18.79 -5.37
CA PRO A 231 0.02 -18.79 -4.13
C PRO A 231 1.37 -18.07 -4.25
N GLY A 232 1.72 -17.27 -3.25
CA GLY A 232 2.99 -16.52 -3.24
C GLY A 232 2.94 -15.17 -3.98
N SER A 233 1.83 -14.87 -4.64
CA SER A 233 1.64 -13.63 -5.41
C SER A 233 0.82 -12.58 -4.67
N ALA A 234 0.92 -11.33 -5.11
CA ALA A 234 0.09 -10.24 -4.64
C ALA A 234 -1.40 -10.58 -4.77
N GLY A 235 -2.19 -10.21 -3.77
CA GLY A 235 -3.63 -10.46 -3.73
C GLY A 235 -4.40 -9.99 -4.97
N ALA A 236 -3.96 -8.89 -5.57
CA ALA A 236 -4.51 -8.33 -6.80
C ALA A 236 -4.51 -9.34 -7.98
N ARG A 237 -3.58 -10.31 -8.00
CA ARG A 237 -3.52 -11.31 -9.07
C ARG A 237 -4.50 -12.47 -8.87
N ASN A 238 -5.19 -12.52 -7.73
CA ASN A 238 -6.14 -13.57 -7.38
C ASN A 238 -7.57 -13.13 -7.78
N VAL A 239 -7.85 -13.03 -9.08
CA VAL A 239 -9.15 -12.57 -9.63
C VAL A 239 -10.32 -13.39 -9.07
N LYS A 240 -11.31 -12.69 -8.50
CA LYS A 240 -12.57 -13.22 -7.99
C LYS A 240 -13.65 -13.20 -9.08
N TRP A 241 -14.71 -14.00 -8.91
CA TRP A 241 -15.84 -14.06 -9.85
C TRP A 241 -15.35 -14.32 -11.29
N LEU A 242 -14.46 -15.31 -11.43
CA LEU A 242 -13.70 -15.54 -12.65
C LEU A 242 -14.64 -15.87 -13.81
N SER A 243 -14.52 -15.10 -14.90
CA SER A 243 -15.32 -15.23 -16.11
C SER A 243 -14.52 -15.74 -17.31
N ARG A 244 -13.23 -15.38 -17.41
CA ARG A 244 -12.37 -15.74 -18.54
C ARG A 244 -10.93 -15.97 -18.12
N VAL A 245 -10.30 -16.97 -18.74
CA VAL A 245 -8.85 -17.24 -18.68
C VAL A 245 -8.32 -17.21 -20.11
N CYS A 246 -7.24 -16.45 -20.35
CA CYS A 246 -6.60 -16.33 -21.66
C CYS A 246 -5.10 -16.66 -21.55
N LEU A 247 -4.57 -17.34 -22.56
CA LEU A 247 -3.14 -17.56 -22.74
C LEU A 247 -2.65 -16.59 -23.80
N GLU A 248 -1.75 -15.69 -23.42
CA GLU A 248 -1.29 -14.59 -24.25
C GLU A 248 0.23 -14.42 -24.10
N LEU A 249 0.90 -13.82 -25.08
CA LEU A 249 2.33 -13.49 -24.96
C LEU A 249 2.56 -12.27 -24.07
N GLU A 250 1.56 -11.40 -23.92
CA GLU A 250 1.66 -10.13 -23.22
C GLU A 250 0.90 -10.16 -21.88
N GLU A 251 1.30 -9.27 -20.95
CA GLU A 251 0.54 -9.02 -19.73
C GLU A 251 -0.91 -8.57 -20.02
N SER A 252 -1.79 -8.77 -19.03
CA SER A 252 -3.17 -8.30 -19.08
C SER A 252 -3.21 -6.79 -19.40
N PRO A 253 -4.00 -6.37 -20.40
CA PRO A 253 -4.17 -4.96 -20.71
C PRO A 253 -5.03 -4.20 -19.69
N SER A 254 -5.53 -4.87 -18.65
CA SER A 254 -6.37 -4.27 -17.62
C SER A 254 -5.69 -3.10 -16.91
N PHE A 255 -6.48 -2.11 -16.49
CA PHE A 255 -5.99 -0.96 -15.73
C PHE A 255 -5.19 -1.38 -14.49
N TRP A 256 -5.69 -2.35 -13.72
CA TRP A 256 -5.03 -2.84 -12.48
C TRP A 256 -3.73 -3.61 -12.72
N GLN A 257 -3.48 -4.08 -13.94
CA GLN A 257 -2.18 -4.68 -14.29
C GLN A 257 -1.22 -3.60 -14.80
N LYS A 258 -1.68 -2.70 -15.68
CA LYS A 258 -0.83 -1.71 -16.35
C LYS A 258 -0.51 -0.46 -15.52
N ASN A 259 -1.48 0.05 -14.76
CA ASN A 259 -1.41 1.41 -14.18
C ASN A 259 -1.50 1.43 -12.65
N ASP A 260 -1.82 0.30 -12.02
CA ASP A 260 -1.94 0.15 -10.57
C ASP A 260 -1.12 -1.06 -10.08
N TYR A 261 -1.01 -1.22 -8.76
CA TYR A 261 -0.23 -2.27 -8.11
C TYR A 261 1.22 -2.34 -8.61
N LYS A 262 1.87 -1.18 -8.73
CA LYS A 262 3.29 -1.03 -9.11
C LYS A 262 4.05 -0.31 -7.99
N PHE A 263 5.29 -0.71 -7.76
CA PHE A 263 6.16 -0.04 -6.78
C PHE A 263 6.87 1.12 -7.45
N LEU A 264 6.40 2.34 -7.21
CA LEU A 264 6.91 3.57 -7.83
C LEU A 264 7.73 4.35 -6.80
N GLN A 265 9.05 4.19 -6.82
CA GLN A 265 9.93 5.04 -6.01
C GLN A 265 10.02 6.41 -6.63
N VAL A 266 9.67 7.44 -5.86
CA VAL A 266 9.91 8.82 -6.30
C VAL A 266 11.41 9.08 -6.24
N SER A 267 12.01 9.28 -7.41
CA SER A 267 13.35 9.86 -7.52
C SER A 267 13.22 11.37 -7.67
N PHE A 268 14.10 12.13 -7.02
CA PHE A 268 14.07 13.60 -7.06
C PHE A 268 14.32 14.20 -8.45
N GLU A 269 14.69 13.39 -9.46
CA GLU A 269 15.10 13.89 -10.78
C GLU A 269 14.00 13.81 -11.85
N HIS A 270 12.91 13.06 -11.65
CA HIS A 270 11.89 12.87 -12.68
C HIS A 270 10.49 13.07 -12.09
N SER A 271 9.87 14.21 -12.40
CA SER A 271 8.53 14.59 -11.97
C SER A 271 7.40 13.96 -12.80
N GLU A 272 7.69 12.91 -13.57
CA GLU A 272 6.71 12.15 -14.34
C GLU A 272 6.88 10.67 -14.00
N ASP A 273 6.15 10.22 -12.96
CA ASP A 273 6.02 8.80 -12.60
C ASP A 273 5.32 8.05 -13.75
N ASN A 274 6.08 7.56 -14.73
CA ASN A 274 5.57 6.69 -15.77
C ASN A 274 5.26 5.32 -15.16
N ALA A 275 4.03 5.14 -14.68
CA ALA A 275 3.51 3.83 -14.29
C ALA A 275 3.68 2.77 -15.40
N GLU A 276 3.86 3.18 -16.66
CA GLU A 276 4.14 2.29 -17.79
C GLU A 276 5.48 1.56 -17.67
N ASP A 277 6.54 2.22 -17.17
CA ASP A 277 7.90 1.66 -17.11
C ASP A 277 8.15 0.77 -15.88
N ALA A 278 7.29 0.85 -14.87
CA ALA A 278 7.42 0.04 -13.65
C ALA A 278 6.80 -1.35 -13.82
N GLU A 279 7.41 -2.36 -13.22
CA GLU A 279 6.86 -3.73 -13.25
C GLU A 279 5.62 -3.87 -12.35
N ALA A 280 4.63 -4.62 -12.83
CA ALA A 280 3.47 -5.00 -12.04
C ALA A 280 3.91 -5.84 -10.83
N LEU A 281 3.37 -5.53 -9.65
CA LEU A 281 3.67 -6.28 -8.43
C LEU A 281 3.14 -7.71 -8.57
N GLN A 282 4.06 -8.65 -8.78
CA GLN A 282 3.75 -10.09 -8.85
C GLN A 282 3.92 -10.74 -7.49
N MET A 283 5.03 -10.48 -6.81
CA MET A 283 5.39 -11.11 -5.53
C MET A 283 5.29 -10.13 -4.35
N ILE A 284 5.09 -10.69 -3.17
CA ILE A 284 5.08 -9.95 -1.91
C ILE A 284 6.45 -10.17 -1.23
N ARG A 285 7.05 -9.10 -0.70
CA ARG A 285 8.27 -9.21 0.12
C ARG A 285 7.96 -9.77 1.51
N THR A 286 8.98 -10.07 2.30
CA THR A 286 8.79 -10.47 3.71
C THR A 286 7.97 -9.40 4.43
N SER A 287 6.80 -9.77 4.91
CA SER A 287 5.85 -8.94 5.65
C SER A 287 5.56 -9.57 7.01
N LEU A 288 5.34 -8.72 8.00
CA LEU A 288 5.20 -9.13 9.40
C LEU A 288 4.22 -8.19 10.08
N TYR A 289 3.45 -8.73 11.01
CA TYR A 289 2.65 -7.93 11.92
C TYR A 289 2.72 -8.48 13.33
N ALA A 290 2.76 -7.56 14.27
CA ALA A 290 2.68 -7.80 15.69
C ALA A 290 1.47 -7.09 16.26
N LYS A 291 0.69 -7.78 17.08
CA LYS A 291 -0.25 -7.18 18.01
C LYS A 291 0.27 -7.48 19.41
N GLY A 292 0.37 -6.48 20.26
CA GLY A 292 0.75 -6.66 21.65
C GLY A 292 -0.48 -6.78 22.54
N GLU A 293 -0.54 -7.83 23.36
CA GLU A 293 -1.45 -7.95 24.49
C GLU A 293 -0.60 -8.32 25.71
N VAL A 294 -0.84 -7.66 26.85
CA VAL A 294 -0.12 -7.91 28.11
C VAL A 294 -0.72 -9.14 28.78
N ALA A 295 0.12 -10.13 29.11
CA ALA A 295 -0.25 -11.18 30.04
C ALA A 295 0.74 -11.19 31.22
N GLY A 296 0.32 -10.61 32.34
CA GLY A 296 0.99 -10.71 33.65
C GLY A 296 2.26 -9.87 33.80
N SER A 297 2.25 -8.91 34.73
CA SER A 297 3.37 -8.01 34.99
C SER A 297 3.83 -8.10 36.44
N ASN A 298 4.48 -9.22 36.78
CA ASN A 298 5.23 -9.29 38.03
C ASN A 298 6.66 -8.76 37.79
N PRO A 299 7.22 -7.91 38.66
CA PRO A 299 8.62 -7.50 38.59
C PRO A 299 9.54 -8.74 38.63
N GLY A 300 10.24 -9.02 37.53
CA GLY A 300 11.07 -10.23 37.35
C GLY A 300 10.45 -11.34 36.50
N ASN A 301 9.17 -11.22 36.13
CA ASN A 301 8.49 -12.06 35.15
C ASN A 301 8.24 -11.23 33.89
N GLY A 302 8.73 -11.71 32.73
CA GLY A 302 8.68 -10.95 31.48
C GLY A 302 7.27 -10.68 30.94
N ILE A 303 7.19 -9.80 29.93
CA ILE A 303 6.00 -9.61 29.10
C ILE A 303 5.79 -10.90 28.29
N LEU A 304 4.72 -11.65 28.56
CA LEU A 304 4.23 -12.65 27.62
C LEU A 304 3.38 -11.92 26.58
N THR A 305 3.82 -11.96 25.32
CA THR A 305 3.07 -11.38 24.22
C THR A 305 2.85 -12.41 23.11
N ARG A 306 1.58 -12.65 22.79
CA ARG A 306 1.22 -13.43 21.60
C ARG A 306 1.15 -12.49 20.41
N PHE A 307 2.09 -12.63 19.49
CA PHE A 307 2.13 -11.83 18.29
C PHE A 307 1.50 -12.59 17.12
N MET A 308 1.24 -11.90 16.01
CA MET A 308 0.24 -12.35 15.04
C MET A 308 0.89 -13.23 13.97
N TYR A 309 1.44 -12.66 12.90
CA TYR A 309 1.86 -13.43 11.74
C TYR A 309 3.16 -12.90 11.12
N ALA A 310 3.89 -13.78 10.45
CA ALA A 310 4.96 -13.45 9.51
C ALA A 310 4.75 -14.22 8.19
N TYR A 311 5.10 -13.61 7.06
CA TYR A 311 4.92 -14.20 5.73
C TYR A 311 5.97 -13.68 4.74
N SER A 312 6.40 -14.52 3.80
CA SER A 312 7.20 -14.10 2.64
C SER A 312 6.55 -14.65 1.37
N GLY A 313 6.43 -13.82 0.33
CA GLY A 313 5.89 -14.23 -0.96
C GLY A 313 6.84 -15.16 -1.71
N GLY A 314 6.38 -15.67 -2.86
CA GLY A 314 7.18 -16.56 -3.70
C GLY A 314 7.48 -17.94 -3.08
N GLY A 315 6.85 -18.30 -1.95
CA GLY A 315 6.95 -19.64 -1.36
C GLY A 315 8.13 -19.83 -0.42
N ARG A 316 8.82 -18.73 -0.11
CA ARG A 316 9.94 -18.66 0.83
C ARG A 316 9.46 -18.87 2.26
N ARG A 317 10.18 -19.72 2.98
CA ARG A 317 9.89 -20.01 4.39
C ARG A 317 10.35 -18.85 5.25
N VAL A 318 9.49 -18.33 6.13
CA VAL A 318 9.95 -17.50 7.25
C VAL A 318 10.76 -18.38 8.18
N LYS A 319 12.06 -18.11 8.31
CA LYS A 319 12.97 -18.93 9.12
C LYS A 319 13.14 -18.40 10.53
N GLU A 320 12.91 -17.11 10.75
CA GLU A 320 13.21 -16.41 12.00
C GLU A 320 12.36 -15.17 12.15
N VAL A 321 11.97 -14.87 13.39
CA VAL A 321 11.33 -13.63 13.79
C VAL A 321 12.03 -13.12 15.04
N ASP A 322 12.47 -11.87 15.00
CA ASP A 322 13.15 -11.19 16.08
C ASP A 322 12.27 -10.11 16.69
N VAL A 323 12.41 -9.91 18.00
CA VAL A 323 11.72 -8.88 18.75
C VAL A 323 12.70 -8.05 19.57
N SER A 324 12.50 -6.74 19.57
CA SER A 324 13.29 -5.77 20.34
C SER A 324 12.37 -4.88 21.18
N ILE A 325 12.88 -4.45 22.35
CA ILE A 325 12.22 -3.52 23.28
C ILE A 325 13.09 -2.29 23.61
N ASP A 326 14.21 -2.12 22.90
CA ASP A 326 15.21 -1.08 23.17
C ASP A 326 15.51 -0.22 21.93
N GLY A 327 14.53 -0.13 21.03
CA GLY A 327 14.65 0.62 19.77
C GLY A 327 15.41 -0.13 18.68
N GLY A 328 15.48 -1.47 18.74
CA GLY A 328 16.14 -2.30 17.72
C GLY A 328 17.63 -2.52 17.97
N LYS A 329 18.14 -2.22 19.17
CA LYS A 329 19.57 -2.36 19.51
C LYS A 329 19.90 -3.82 19.86
N THR A 330 19.03 -4.47 20.63
CA THR A 330 19.12 -5.88 20.96
C THR A 330 17.86 -6.63 20.55
N TRP A 331 18.02 -7.92 20.26
CA TRP A 331 16.97 -8.76 19.67
C TRP A 331 16.86 -10.07 20.43
N SER A 332 15.63 -10.48 20.72
CA SER A 332 15.26 -11.78 21.24
C SER A 332 14.52 -12.57 20.18
N GLN A 333 14.85 -13.84 20.02
CA GLN A 333 14.21 -14.70 19.03
C GLN A 333 12.82 -15.11 19.51
N ALA A 334 11.83 -15.02 18.62
CA ALA A 334 10.47 -15.48 18.89
C ALA A 334 10.30 -16.99 18.73
N MET A 335 9.30 -17.53 19.42
CA MET A 335 8.80 -18.89 19.24
C MET A 335 7.79 -18.92 18.08
N MET A 336 8.07 -19.69 17.03
CA MET A 336 7.15 -19.88 15.91
C MET A 336 6.27 -21.11 16.16
N GLU A 337 4.96 -21.04 15.85
CA GLU A 337 4.01 -22.18 15.96
C GLU A 337 4.32 -23.31 14.94
N GLY A 338 5.33 -23.13 14.08
CA GLY A 338 5.78 -24.09 13.08
C GLY A 338 5.14 -23.84 11.70
N HIS A 339 5.81 -24.31 10.65
CA HIS A 339 5.23 -24.36 9.30
C HIS A 339 4.63 -25.74 9.08
N PRO A 340 3.51 -25.87 8.35
CA PRO A 340 3.10 -27.16 7.84
C PRO A 340 4.25 -27.82 7.07
N GLU A 341 4.44 -29.13 7.20
CA GLU A 341 5.42 -29.83 6.37
C GLU A 341 4.99 -29.75 4.91
N VAL A 342 5.73 -28.96 4.13
CA VAL A 342 5.52 -28.77 2.70
C VAL A 342 6.77 -29.20 1.93
N ARG A 343 6.58 -29.66 0.69
CA ARG A 343 7.72 -29.84 -0.22
C ARG A 343 8.39 -28.49 -0.44
N HIS A 344 9.73 -28.51 -0.54
CA HIS A 344 10.60 -27.34 -0.74
C HIS A 344 9.96 -26.25 -1.60
N ASP A 345 10.14 -24.98 -1.21
CA ASP A 345 9.66 -23.74 -1.87
C ASP A 345 8.13 -23.52 -1.95
N ARG A 346 7.31 -24.32 -1.24
CA ARG A 346 5.84 -24.22 -1.25
C ARG A 346 5.25 -23.66 0.04
N ASN A 347 5.93 -22.72 0.68
CA ASN A 347 5.47 -22.09 1.92
C ASN A 347 4.46 -20.97 1.63
N TRP A 348 3.24 -21.37 1.28
CA TRP A 348 2.18 -20.43 0.90
C TRP A 348 1.40 -19.86 2.09
N SER A 349 1.55 -20.46 3.26
CA SER A 349 0.89 -20.04 4.50
C SER A 349 1.76 -19.05 5.26
N TRP A 350 1.13 -18.17 6.04
CA TRP A 350 1.84 -17.44 7.09
C TRP A 350 2.37 -18.40 8.16
N VAL A 351 3.25 -17.88 9.02
CA VAL A 351 3.61 -18.51 10.30
C VAL A 351 3.13 -17.61 11.42
N LEU A 352 2.49 -18.22 12.43
CA LEU A 352 2.16 -17.53 13.67
C LEU A 352 3.33 -17.64 14.64
N TRP A 353 3.54 -16.63 15.46
CA TRP A 353 4.69 -16.56 16.35
C TRP A 353 4.36 -15.81 17.64
N SER A 354 5.06 -16.14 18.72
CA SER A 354 4.90 -15.51 20.03
C SER A 354 6.27 -15.26 20.65
N ALA A 355 6.39 -14.31 21.55
CA ALA A 355 7.62 -14.11 22.31
C ALA A 355 7.32 -13.75 23.76
N VAL A 356 8.16 -14.26 24.65
CA VAL A 356 8.17 -13.88 26.06
C VAL A 356 9.41 -13.03 26.27
N ILE A 357 9.22 -11.76 26.62
CA ILE A 357 10.31 -10.79 26.71
C ILE A 357 10.45 -10.31 28.14
N SER A 358 11.55 -10.67 28.79
CA SER A 358 11.89 -10.15 30.11
C SER A 358 12.21 -8.65 30.02
N ILE A 359 11.47 -7.84 30.76
CA ILE A 359 11.75 -6.41 30.89
C ILE A 359 12.93 -6.24 31.84
N PRO A 360 14.06 -5.64 31.42
CA PRO A 360 15.16 -5.36 32.31
C PRO A 360 14.73 -4.39 33.44
N PRO A 361 15.23 -4.58 34.67
CA PRO A 361 15.03 -3.59 35.74
C PRO A 361 15.52 -2.21 35.29
N GLY A 362 14.66 -1.19 35.44
CA GLY A 362 14.97 0.21 35.08
C GLY A 362 14.68 0.61 33.64
N LEU A 363 14.23 -0.32 32.77
CA LEU A 363 13.63 0.05 31.47
C LEU A 363 12.24 0.65 31.68
N ILE A 364 11.55 0.25 32.76
CA ILE A 364 10.25 0.76 33.14
C ILE A 364 10.34 1.29 34.57
N ASN A 365 9.99 2.55 34.80
CA ASN A 365 10.07 3.24 36.09
C ASN A 365 8.67 3.46 36.69
N VAL A 366 7.84 2.42 36.72
CA VAL A 366 6.52 2.47 37.35
C VAL A 366 6.67 2.51 38.88
N GLY A 367 6.40 3.66 39.49
CA GLY A 367 6.48 3.90 40.93
C GLY A 367 5.26 3.37 41.69
N THR A 368 4.09 3.32 41.06
CA THR A 368 2.82 2.88 41.67
C THR A 368 2.04 1.91 40.76
N PRO A 369 1.14 1.04 41.29
CA PRO A 369 0.31 0.14 40.46
C PRO A 369 -0.63 0.86 39.48
N GLU A 370 -0.86 2.15 39.69
CA GLU A 370 -1.75 3.01 38.89
C GLU A 370 -1.03 3.72 37.73
N GLU A 371 0.30 3.70 37.74
CA GLU A 371 1.11 4.23 36.65
C GLU A 371 1.20 3.20 35.50
N GLU A 372 0.96 3.66 34.28
CA GLU A 372 1.16 2.89 33.05
C GLU A 372 2.34 3.51 32.29
N GLU A 373 3.30 2.69 31.87
CA GLU A 373 4.35 3.12 30.94
C GLU A 373 4.19 2.43 29.59
N GLU A 374 4.49 3.15 28.52
CA GLU A 374 4.48 2.61 27.15
C GLU A 374 5.86 2.07 26.78
N VAL A 375 5.91 0.79 26.43
CA VAL A 375 7.09 0.14 25.83
C VAL A 375 6.86 -0.03 24.34
N GLU A 376 7.79 0.46 23.51
CA GLU A 376 7.79 0.21 22.07
C GLU A 376 8.45 -1.15 21.78
N ILE A 377 7.68 -2.04 21.18
CA ILE A 377 8.12 -3.34 20.68
C ILE A 377 8.34 -3.22 19.18
N ILE A 378 9.54 -3.59 18.72
CA ILE A 378 9.92 -3.61 17.31
C ILE A 378 10.10 -5.05 16.87
N VAL A 379 9.56 -5.39 15.71
CA VAL A 379 9.59 -6.76 15.19
C VAL A 379 10.13 -6.80 13.76
N ARG A 380 10.90 -7.83 13.44
CA ARG A 380 11.40 -8.11 12.08
C ARG A 380 11.43 -9.61 11.81
N ALA A 381 11.31 -10.00 10.55
CA ALA A 381 11.39 -11.39 10.12
C ALA A 381 12.49 -11.60 9.06
N PHE A 382 12.97 -12.83 8.98
CA PHE A 382 13.87 -13.30 7.93
C PHE A 382 13.25 -14.49 7.20
N ASP A 383 13.39 -14.52 5.88
CA ASP A 383 13.08 -15.71 5.10
C ASP A 383 14.31 -16.62 4.90
N ASP A 384 14.09 -17.80 4.33
CA ASP A 384 15.11 -18.81 4.03
C ASP A 384 16.16 -18.35 3.01
N ALA A 385 15.90 -17.27 2.26
CA ALA A 385 16.86 -16.59 1.40
C ALA A 385 17.61 -15.45 2.11
N ASN A 386 17.41 -15.27 3.43
CA ASN A 386 17.93 -14.17 4.24
C ASN A 386 17.41 -12.78 3.88
N ASN A 387 16.30 -12.67 3.13
CA ASN A 387 15.64 -11.37 2.96
C ASN A 387 15.05 -10.92 4.30
N THR A 388 15.18 -9.62 4.57
CA THR A 388 14.59 -8.98 5.75
C THR A 388 13.86 -7.70 5.36
N GLN A 389 13.35 -7.03 6.39
CA GLN A 389 12.54 -5.83 6.30
C GLN A 389 13.39 -4.58 6.54
N PRO A 390 13.12 -3.45 5.85
CA PRO A 390 13.79 -2.19 6.13
C PRO A 390 13.37 -1.64 7.50
N GLU A 391 14.28 -0.93 8.18
CA GLU A 391 14.01 -0.34 9.50
C GLU A 391 12.88 0.70 9.45
N ARG A 392 12.83 1.52 8.38
CA ARG A 392 11.96 2.69 8.30
C ARG A 392 11.09 2.61 7.06
N SER A 393 9.80 2.94 7.19
CA SER A 393 8.88 3.05 6.04
C SER A 393 9.33 4.11 5.04
N ALA A 394 9.98 5.19 5.52
CA ALA A 394 10.50 6.26 4.68
C ALA A 394 11.47 5.78 3.58
N THR A 395 12.23 4.70 3.81
CA THR A 395 13.18 4.19 2.79
C THR A 395 12.51 3.39 1.68
N ILE A 396 11.26 3.00 1.87
CA ILE A 396 10.44 2.24 0.91
C ILE A 396 9.14 2.96 0.56
N TRP A 397 9.05 4.25 0.90
CA TRP A 397 7.88 5.05 0.57
C TRP A 397 7.71 5.09 -0.96
N ASN A 398 6.45 5.04 -1.38
CA ASN A 398 6.05 5.13 -2.78
C ASN A 398 4.69 5.80 -2.85
N VAL A 399 4.42 6.44 -4.00
CA VAL A 399 3.21 7.25 -4.21
C VAL A 399 1.89 6.49 -4.00
N ARG A 400 1.92 5.15 -4.09
CA ARG A 400 0.77 4.27 -3.89
C ARG A 400 0.66 3.68 -2.48
N GLY A 401 1.66 3.86 -1.62
CA GLY A 401 1.71 3.24 -0.29
C GLY A 401 1.74 1.71 -0.29
N LEU A 402 2.15 1.10 -1.40
CA LEU A 402 2.18 -0.35 -1.54
C LEU A 402 3.46 -0.93 -0.94
N VAL A 403 3.45 -2.23 -0.64
CA VAL A 403 4.65 -2.96 -0.19
C VAL A 403 5.29 -2.33 1.06
N ASN A 404 4.49 -1.71 1.95
CA ASN A 404 5.00 -1.32 3.25
C ASN A 404 5.30 -2.58 4.06
N ASN A 405 6.58 -2.92 4.09
CA ASN A 405 7.11 -4.05 4.82
C ASN A 405 8.19 -3.64 5.81
N SER A 406 8.22 -2.38 6.26
CA SER A 406 9.20 -1.95 7.27
C SER A 406 9.00 -2.69 8.59
N TRP A 407 9.97 -2.56 9.51
CA TRP A 407 9.83 -3.08 10.87
C TRP A 407 8.54 -2.55 11.48
N HIS A 408 7.72 -3.47 11.99
CA HIS A 408 6.48 -3.09 12.64
C HIS A 408 6.77 -2.69 14.08
N LYS A 409 6.19 -1.57 14.51
CA LYS A 409 6.39 -1.00 15.83
C LYS A 409 5.07 -0.99 16.57
N VAL A 410 5.03 -1.56 17.76
CA VAL A 410 3.84 -1.69 18.59
C VAL A 410 4.10 -1.07 19.93
N LYS A 411 3.27 -0.11 20.33
CA LYS A 411 3.29 0.39 21.70
C LYS A 411 2.44 -0.52 22.57
N VAL A 412 3.01 -1.02 23.65
CA VAL A 412 2.32 -1.83 24.64
C VAL A 412 2.40 -1.10 25.97
N ARG A 413 1.26 -0.96 26.63
CA ARG A 413 1.22 -0.41 27.99
C ARG A 413 1.59 -1.48 28.98
N VAL A 414 2.44 -1.16 29.93
CA VAL A 414 2.83 -2.06 31.01
C VAL A 414 2.41 -1.40 32.33
N SER A 415 1.57 -2.09 33.09
CA SER A 415 1.24 -1.75 34.47
C SER A 415 1.95 -2.74 35.40
N ARG A 416 1.96 -2.50 36.71
CA ARG A 416 2.42 -3.47 37.71
C ARG A 416 1.20 -4.22 38.25
N GLU A 417 1.15 -5.54 38.16
CA GLU A 417 0.10 -6.31 38.84
C GLU A 417 0.23 -6.14 40.37
N MET A 418 -0.91 -6.08 41.06
CA MET A 418 -1.01 -5.98 42.52
C MET A 418 -0.47 -7.21 43.24
#